data_AF-R4KZT6-F1
#
_entry.id   AF-R4KZT6-F1
#
_cell.length_a   1.000
_cell.length_b   1.000
_cell.length_c   1.000
_cell.angle_alpha   90.00
_cell.angle_beta   90.00
_cell.angle_gamma   90.00
#
_symmetry.space_group_name_H-M   'P 1'
#
loop_
_entity.id
_entity.type
_entity.pdbx_description
1 polymer ?
#
loop_
_entity_poly.entity_id
_entity_poly.type
_entity_poly.pdbx_seq_one_letter_code
_entity_poly.pdbx_strand_id
1 'polypeptide(L)'
;SHDVEDPLAFVEAFKARYNVPTIAGLPRFNGGLVGYFGYDCVRYVEKRLGKCPNPDPLGVPDILLMVSDAVVVFDNLAGKMHAIVLADPAQADAFEQGQANLEALLEKLRQPITPRRGLDLSRPPAADPVFRSSFTQDDYERAVDTIKEYILAGDCMQVVPSQRMSIDFKAAPIDLY
;
A
#
# COMPACT_ATOMS: atom_id res chain seq x y z
N SER A 1 -3.39 9.31 -13.92
CA SER A 1 -1.99 8.95 -13.64
C SER A 1 -1.11 10.11 -14.05
N HIS A 2 0.05 10.28 -13.41
CA HIS A 2 1.03 11.31 -13.74
C HIS A 2 2.36 10.62 -14.01
N ASP A 3 2.95 10.86 -15.17
CA ASP A 3 4.33 10.48 -15.47
C ASP A 3 5.20 11.73 -15.35
N VAL A 4 6.12 11.72 -14.39
CA VAL A 4 6.95 12.88 -14.04
C VAL A 4 8.38 12.43 -13.79
N GLU A 5 9.34 13.34 -13.96
CA GLU A 5 10.77 13.03 -13.78
C GLU A 5 11.14 12.78 -12.31
N ASP A 6 10.55 13.56 -11.38
CA ASP A 6 10.72 13.40 -9.94
C ASP A 6 9.35 13.20 -9.27
N PRO A 7 8.93 11.94 -9.07
CA PRO A 7 7.63 11.65 -8.46
C PRO A 7 7.61 11.94 -6.96
N LEU A 8 8.76 11.98 -6.28
CA LEU A 8 8.82 12.33 -4.85
C LEU A 8 8.55 13.81 -4.64
N ALA A 9 9.19 14.68 -5.44
CA ALA A 9 8.91 16.11 -5.43
C ALA A 9 7.46 16.42 -5.82
N PHE A 10 6.91 15.68 -6.79
CA PHE A 10 5.50 15.80 -7.14
C PHE A 10 4.58 15.46 -5.95
N VAL A 11 4.84 14.35 -5.24
CA VAL A 11 4.05 13.95 -4.07
C VAL A 11 4.13 15.01 -2.97
N GLU A 12 5.32 15.58 -2.72
CA GLU A 12 5.50 16.63 -1.72
C GLU A 12 4.69 17.90 -2.06
N ALA A 13 4.80 18.36 -3.31
CA ALA A 13 4.03 19.50 -3.81
C ALA A 13 2.51 19.23 -3.83
N PHE A 14 2.10 18.00 -4.13
CA PHE A 14 0.70 17.59 -4.11
C PHE A 14 0.15 17.58 -2.68
N LYS A 15 0.88 16.96 -1.74
CA LYS A 15 0.53 16.91 -0.32
C LYS A 15 0.39 18.31 0.27
N ALA A 16 1.24 19.26 -0.12
CA ALA A 16 1.21 20.64 0.38
C ALA A 16 -0.10 21.38 0.09
N ARG A 17 -0.93 20.88 -0.83
CA ARG A 17 -2.27 21.42 -1.11
C ARG A 17 -3.26 21.15 0.02
N TYR A 18 -2.98 20.15 0.87
CA TYR A 18 -3.85 19.74 1.97
C TYR A 18 -3.25 20.22 3.29
N ASN A 19 -3.86 21.24 3.89
CA ASN A 19 -3.48 21.73 5.21
C ASN A 19 -4.62 21.49 6.21
N VAL A 20 -4.45 20.47 7.04
CA VAL A 20 -5.46 20.04 8.01
C VAL A 20 -4.95 20.35 9.41
N PRO A 21 -5.71 21.09 10.24
CA PRO A 21 -5.28 21.41 11.59
C PRO A 21 -5.26 20.17 12.48
N THR A 22 -4.31 20.11 13.40
CA THR A 22 -4.34 19.11 14.48
C THR A 22 -5.37 19.52 15.52
N ILE A 23 -6.44 18.75 15.64
CA ILE A 23 -7.52 18.99 16.61
C ILE A 23 -7.37 18.01 17.78
N ALA A 24 -7.37 18.54 19.01
CA ALA A 24 -7.30 17.73 20.21
C ALA A 24 -8.48 16.75 20.29
N GLY A 25 -8.19 15.48 20.60
CA GLY A 25 -9.20 14.43 20.71
C GLY A 25 -9.54 13.70 19.41
N LEU A 26 -8.98 14.11 18.26
CA LEU A 26 -9.03 13.29 17.04
C LEU A 26 -7.98 12.18 17.05
N PRO A 27 -8.23 11.06 16.34
CA PRO A 27 -7.21 10.04 16.13
C PRO A 27 -5.97 10.57 15.43
N ARG A 28 -4.83 9.88 15.64
CA ARG A 28 -3.54 10.25 15.02
C ARG A 28 -3.59 10.29 13.50
N PHE A 29 -4.40 9.42 12.89
CA PHE A 29 -4.69 9.44 11.46
C PHE A 29 -6.15 9.83 11.27
N ASN A 30 -6.39 10.98 10.65
CA ASN A 30 -7.73 11.54 10.41
C ASN A 30 -7.96 11.89 8.93
N GLY A 31 -7.08 11.39 8.05
CA GLY A 31 -7.08 11.59 6.61
C GLY A 31 -5.67 11.85 6.07
N GLY A 32 -5.55 11.93 4.75
CA GLY A 32 -4.28 12.18 4.05
C GLY A 32 -4.03 11.21 2.92
N LEU A 33 -2.76 11.09 2.49
CA LEU A 33 -2.36 10.20 1.41
C LEU A 33 -2.11 8.78 1.95
N VAL A 34 -2.81 7.79 1.38
CA VAL A 34 -2.71 6.37 1.77
C VAL A 34 -2.39 5.53 0.55
N GLY A 35 -1.39 4.67 0.64
CA GLY A 35 -1.03 3.76 -0.44
C GLY A 35 0.40 3.25 -0.28
N TYR A 36 1.15 3.18 -1.38
CA TYR A 36 2.50 2.61 -1.35
C TYR A 36 3.51 3.38 -2.20
N PHE A 37 4.78 3.18 -1.86
CA PHE A 37 5.95 3.47 -2.66
C PHE A 37 6.62 2.13 -3.00
N GLY A 38 6.71 1.81 -4.28
CA GLY A 38 7.36 0.60 -4.77
C GLY A 38 8.87 0.65 -4.56
N TYR A 39 9.52 -0.51 -4.55
CA TYR A 39 10.96 -0.62 -4.29
C TYR A 39 11.79 0.23 -5.27
N ASP A 40 11.42 0.24 -6.55
CA ASP A 40 12.15 0.99 -7.58
C ASP A 40 12.13 2.51 -7.37
N CYS A 41 11.30 3.04 -6.45
CA CYS A 41 11.40 4.44 -6.01
C CYS A 41 12.79 4.81 -5.49
N VAL A 42 13.57 3.85 -4.97
CA VAL A 42 14.94 4.08 -4.52
C VAL A 42 15.82 4.67 -5.63
N ARG A 43 15.51 4.40 -6.90
CA ARG A 43 16.28 4.86 -8.08
C ARG A 43 16.14 6.37 -8.32
N TYR A 44 15.09 7.00 -7.82
CA TYR A 44 14.94 8.46 -7.83
C TYR A 44 15.87 9.14 -6.82
N VAL A 45 16.25 8.40 -5.75
CA VAL A 45 17.13 8.89 -4.69
C VAL A 45 18.59 8.53 -4.98
N GLU A 46 18.88 7.26 -5.27
CA GLU A 46 20.22 6.75 -5.60
C GLU A 46 20.38 6.61 -7.12
N LYS A 47 20.80 7.70 -7.76
CA LYS A 47 20.93 7.79 -9.23
C LYS A 47 21.95 6.81 -9.80
N ARG A 48 22.92 6.32 -9.01
CA ARG A 48 23.92 5.34 -9.47
C ARG A 48 23.31 3.99 -9.83
N LEU A 49 22.13 3.66 -9.27
CA LEU A 49 21.42 2.43 -9.61
C LEU A 49 20.88 2.44 -11.04
N GLY A 50 20.71 3.62 -11.65
CA GLY A 50 20.20 3.77 -13.01
C GLY A 50 18.83 3.12 -13.22
N LYS A 51 18.52 2.77 -14.48
CA LYS A 51 17.28 2.05 -14.84
C LYS A 51 17.32 0.62 -14.32
N CYS A 52 16.16 0.10 -13.92
CA CYS A 52 16.05 -1.32 -13.55
C CYS A 52 16.42 -2.20 -14.75
N PRO A 53 17.42 -3.09 -14.63
CA PRO A 53 17.82 -3.95 -15.74
C PRO A 53 16.86 -5.14 -15.94
N ASN A 54 16.03 -5.43 -14.94
CA ASN A 54 15.11 -6.56 -14.95
C ASN A 54 13.79 -6.17 -15.64
N PRO A 55 13.10 -7.13 -16.29
CA PRO A 55 11.76 -6.87 -16.82
C PRO A 55 10.78 -6.55 -15.69
N ASP A 56 9.78 -5.72 -15.99
CA ASP A 56 8.64 -5.46 -15.12
C ASP A 56 7.39 -6.22 -15.61
N PRO A 57 7.14 -7.43 -15.10
CA PRO A 57 5.93 -8.18 -15.46
C PRO A 57 4.70 -7.79 -14.62
N LEU A 58 4.83 -6.93 -13.61
CA LEU A 58 3.71 -6.50 -12.78
C LEU A 58 3.03 -5.25 -13.36
N GLY A 59 3.80 -4.36 -13.99
CA GLY A 59 3.26 -3.15 -14.62
C GLY A 59 2.53 -2.24 -13.63
N VAL A 60 2.94 -2.28 -12.36
CA VAL A 60 2.37 -1.47 -11.29
C VAL A 60 3.07 -0.12 -11.24
N PRO A 61 2.38 0.96 -10.86
CA PRO A 61 3.03 2.27 -10.74
C PRO A 61 4.10 2.25 -9.64
N ASP A 62 5.13 3.08 -9.80
CA ASP A 62 6.16 3.26 -8.77
C ASP A 62 5.57 3.78 -7.46
N ILE A 63 4.59 4.69 -7.54
CA ILE A 63 3.89 5.27 -6.41
C ILE A 63 2.39 5.26 -6.68
N LEU A 64 1.60 4.73 -5.76
CA LEU A 64 0.15 4.79 -5.79
C LEU A 64 -0.35 5.31 -4.44
N LEU A 65 -0.92 6.52 -4.44
CA LEU A 65 -1.46 7.15 -3.24
C LEU A 65 -2.90 7.62 -3.49
N MET A 66 -3.80 7.25 -2.59
CA MET A 66 -5.18 7.69 -2.54
C MET A 66 -5.29 8.88 -1.59
N VAL A 67 -6.03 9.91 -2.00
CA VAL A 67 -6.46 10.97 -1.07
C VAL A 67 -7.61 10.41 -0.25
N SER A 68 -7.37 10.22 1.05
CA SER A 68 -8.37 9.79 2.02
C SER A 68 -8.86 11.00 2.81
N ASP A 69 -9.90 11.65 2.29
CA ASP A 69 -10.58 12.79 2.92
C ASP A 69 -11.80 12.35 3.76
N ALA A 70 -12.35 11.16 3.52
CA ALA A 70 -13.34 10.52 4.37
C ALA A 70 -12.79 9.22 4.97
N VAL A 71 -12.73 9.14 6.30
CA VAL A 71 -12.16 7.98 7.02
C VAL A 71 -13.04 7.55 8.20
N VAL A 72 -13.02 6.25 8.48
CA VAL A 72 -13.61 5.66 9.69
C VAL A 72 -12.49 5.04 10.49
N VAL A 73 -12.30 5.53 11.71
CA VAL A 73 -11.22 5.08 12.60
C VAL A 73 -11.83 4.36 13.80
N PHE A 74 -11.41 3.11 13.98
CA PHE A 74 -11.84 2.27 15.09
C PHE A 74 -10.81 2.32 16.21
N ASP A 75 -11.22 2.83 17.37
CA ASP A 75 -10.46 2.75 18.62
C ASP A 75 -11.00 1.57 19.43
N ASN A 76 -10.38 0.41 19.25
CA ASN A 76 -10.78 -0.82 19.93
C ASN A 76 -10.53 -0.77 21.44
N LEU A 77 -9.57 0.04 21.92
CA LEU A 77 -9.26 0.14 23.34
C LEU A 77 -10.32 0.96 24.07
N ALA A 78 -10.75 2.08 23.48
CA ALA A 78 -11.80 2.93 24.03
C ALA A 78 -13.22 2.46 23.67
N GLY A 79 -13.36 1.50 22.74
CA GLY A 79 -14.65 1.05 22.22
C GLY A 79 -15.37 2.14 21.42
N LYS A 80 -14.63 2.99 20.71
CA LYS A 80 -15.16 4.15 19.97
C LYS A 80 -14.87 4.04 18.48
N MET A 81 -15.71 4.71 17.69
CA MET A 81 -15.53 4.87 16.25
C MET A 81 -15.61 6.36 15.91
N HIS A 82 -14.64 6.85 15.15
CA HIS A 82 -14.64 8.20 14.61
C HIS A 82 -14.95 8.12 13.12
N ALA A 83 -16.02 8.78 12.67
CA ALA A 83 -16.26 9.07 11.26
C ALA A 83 -15.82 10.52 11.00
N ILE A 84 -14.88 10.70 10.09
CA ILE A 84 -14.22 12.00 9.84
C ILE A 84 -14.30 12.28 8.34
N VAL A 85 -14.74 13.49 8.00
CA VAL A 85 -14.72 14.03 6.64
C VAL A 85 -13.96 15.34 6.67
N LEU A 86 -12.94 15.45 5.83
CA LEU A 86 -12.13 16.65 5.63
C LEU A 86 -12.73 17.46 4.48
N ALA A 87 -13.11 18.70 4.77
CA ALA A 87 -13.64 19.63 3.79
C ALA A 87 -12.64 20.75 3.51
N ASP A 88 -12.49 21.13 2.24
CA ASP A 88 -11.70 22.29 1.84
C ASP A 88 -12.55 23.56 1.96
N PRO A 89 -12.27 24.45 2.94
CA PRO A 89 -13.07 25.66 3.16
C PRO A 89 -12.99 26.67 2.02
N ALA A 90 -12.08 26.50 1.05
CA ALA A 90 -12.02 27.35 -0.14
C ALA A 90 -13.12 27.02 -1.17
N GLN A 91 -13.77 25.85 -1.05
CA GLN A 91 -14.87 25.45 -1.93
C GLN A 91 -16.19 26.10 -1.48
N ALA A 92 -17.06 26.41 -2.43
CA ALA A 92 -18.41 26.86 -2.13
C ALA A 92 -19.20 25.74 -1.42
N ASP A 93 -19.97 26.10 -0.39
CA ASP A 93 -20.82 25.18 0.39
C ASP A 93 -20.05 23.98 0.99
N ALA A 94 -18.75 24.15 1.26
CA ALA A 94 -17.87 23.08 1.72
C ALA A 94 -18.35 22.43 3.03
N PHE A 95 -18.93 23.22 3.93
CA PHE A 95 -19.43 22.73 5.20
C PHE A 95 -20.67 21.86 5.02
N GLU A 96 -21.64 22.34 4.24
CA GLU A 96 -22.88 21.63 3.91
C GLU A 96 -22.57 20.32 3.17
N GLN A 97 -21.66 20.35 2.20
CA GLN A 97 -21.20 19.16 1.48
C GLN A 97 -20.48 18.17 2.41
N GLY A 98 -19.62 18.67 3.30
CA GLY A 98 -18.93 17.85 4.29
C GLY A 98 -19.91 17.14 5.24
N GLN A 99 -20.94 17.85 5.71
CA GLN A 99 -22.01 17.28 6.53
C GLN A 99 -22.80 16.22 5.78
N ALA A 100 -23.20 16.48 4.54
CA ALA A 100 -23.91 15.51 3.71
C ALA A 100 -23.07 14.24 3.46
N ASN A 101 -21.77 14.39 3.20
CA ASN A 101 -20.85 13.26 3.03
C ASN A 101 -20.69 12.45 4.32
N LEU A 102 -20.60 13.12 5.47
CA LEU A 102 -20.53 12.46 6.78
C LEU A 102 -21.81 11.69 7.07
N GLU A 103 -22.98 12.27 6.81
CA GLU A 103 -24.27 11.60 6.98
C GLU A 103 -24.38 10.37 6.06
N ALA A 104 -24.02 10.50 4.78
CA ALA A 104 -23.99 9.38 3.84
C ALA A 104 -23.02 8.26 4.29
N LEU A 105 -21.88 8.61 4.87
CA LEU A 105 -20.93 7.64 5.43
C LEU A 105 -21.53 6.91 6.64
N LEU A 106 -22.17 7.63 7.56
CA LEU A 106 -22.84 7.05 8.73
C LEU A 106 -24.00 6.15 8.32
N GLU A 107 -24.79 6.54 7.32
CA GLU A 107 -25.88 5.72 6.79
C GLU A 107 -25.37 4.41 6.18
N LYS A 108 -24.23 4.43 5.47
CA LYS A 108 -23.58 3.22 4.97
C LYS A 108 -23.15 2.30 6.09
N LEU A 109 -22.60 2.84 7.18
CA LEU A 109 -22.16 2.05 8.35
C LEU A 109 -23.34 1.42 9.11
N ARG A 110 -24.53 2.01 9.03
CA ARG A 110 -25.76 1.47 9.63
C ARG A 110 -26.39 0.34 8.82
N GLN A 111 -26.01 0.19 7.55
CA GLN A 111 -26.59 -0.86 6.71
C GLN A 111 -26.19 -2.25 7.22
N PRO A 112 -27.13 -3.22 7.25
CA PRO A 112 -26.79 -4.58 7.59
C PRO A 112 -25.83 -5.15 6.54
N ILE A 113 -24.75 -5.76 7.00
CA ILE A 113 -23.84 -6.50 6.12
C ILE A 113 -24.27 -7.96 6.06
N THR A 114 -24.28 -8.54 4.86
CA THR A 114 -24.30 -10.00 4.74
C THR A 114 -22.90 -10.50 5.10
N PRO A 115 -22.73 -11.31 6.16
CA PRO A 115 -21.42 -11.81 6.53
C PRO A 115 -20.80 -12.55 5.35
N ARG A 116 -19.58 -12.19 4.97
CA ARG A 116 -18.81 -13.00 4.03
C ARG A 116 -18.47 -14.31 4.73
N ARG A 117 -18.68 -15.42 4.03
CA ARG A 117 -18.29 -16.74 4.55
C ARG A 117 -16.77 -16.91 4.63
N GLY A 118 -15.99 -16.00 4.04
CA GLY A 118 -14.53 -16.03 4.03
C GLY A 118 -13.98 -17.30 3.38
N LEU A 119 -12.68 -17.53 3.56
CA LEU A 119 -12.06 -18.82 3.28
C LEU A 119 -12.29 -19.77 4.45
N ASP A 120 -12.74 -20.99 4.16
CA ASP A 120 -12.82 -22.04 5.15
C ASP A 120 -11.41 -22.61 5.41
N LEU A 121 -10.75 -22.07 6.44
CA LEU A 121 -9.41 -22.50 6.86
C LEU A 121 -9.42 -23.85 7.58
N SER A 122 -10.58 -24.37 7.96
CA SER A 122 -10.71 -25.67 8.63
C SER A 122 -10.69 -26.82 7.63
N ARG A 123 -11.00 -26.54 6.36
CA ARG A 123 -10.97 -27.53 5.30
C ARG A 123 -9.51 -27.75 4.85
N PRO A 124 -9.00 -29.00 4.91
CA PRO A 124 -7.68 -29.29 4.39
C PRO A 124 -7.66 -28.99 2.88
N PRO A 125 -6.57 -28.37 2.37
CA PRO A 125 -6.43 -28.13 0.94
C PRO A 125 -6.52 -29.45 0.17
N ALA A 126 -7.17 -29.41 -0.99
CA ALA A 126 -7.35 -30.60 -1.82
C ALA A 126 -6.02 -31.13 -2.39
N ALA A 127 -5.03 -30.24 -2.53
CA ALA A 127 -3.66 -30.54 -2.92
C ALA A 127 -2.74 -29.40 -2.44
N ASP A 128 -1.45 -29.67 -2.37
CA ASP A 128 -0.46 -28.63 -2.11
C ASP A 128 -0.46 -27.57 -3.22
N PRO A 129 -0.33 -26.27 -2.88
CA PRO A 129 -0.30 -25.20 -3.85
C PRO A 129 0.94 -25.33 -4.76
N VAL A 130 0.69 -25.37 -6.07
CA VAL A 130 1.77 -25.37 -7.07
C VAL A 130 2.12 -23.92 -7.42
N PHE A 131 3.25 -23.45 -6.88
CA PHE A 131 3.77 -22.12 -7.15
C PHE A 131 4.61 -22.07 -8.43
N ARG A 132 4.50 -20.97 -9.16
CA ARG A 132 5.41 -20.59 -10.24
C ARG A 132 6.47 -19.65 -9.67
N SER A 133 7.73 -20.05 -9.72
CA SER A 133 8.87 -19.21 -9.30
C SER A 133 9.41 -18.40 -10.47
N SER A 134 9.80 -17.15 -10.23
CA SER A 134 10.54 -16.33 -11.20
C SER A 134 12.02 -16.70 -11.29
N PHE A 135 12.51 -17.58 -10.42
CA PHE A 135 13.90 -17.95 -10.26
C PHE A 135 14.01 -19.45 -10.01
N THR A 136 14.89 -20.15 -10.73
CA THR A 136 15.13 -21.57 -10.43
C THR A 136 15.94 -21.72 -9.15
N GLN A 137 15.88 -22.89 -8.51
CA GLN A 137 16.70 -23.16 -7.33
C GLN A 137 18.19 -23.00 -7.64
N ASP A 138 18.67 -23.62 -8.74
CA ASP A 138 20.07 -23.55 -9.15
C ASP A 138 20.51 -22.11 -9.43
N ASP A 139 19.67 -21.29 -10.05
CA ASP A 139 19.97 -19.87 -10.24
C ASP A 139 20.09 -19.15 -8.89
N TYR A 140 19.18 -19.45 -7.93
CA TYR A 140 19.16 -18.84 -6.60
C TYR A 140 20.42 -19.16 -5.82
N GLU A 141 20.83 -20.42 -5.81
CA GLU A 141 22.05 -20.88 -5.16
C GLU A 141 23.29 -20.20 -5.77
N ARG A 142 23.38 -20.10 -7.10
CA ARG A 142 24.47 -19.37 -7.77
C ARG A 142 24.51 -17.89 -7.41
N ALA A 143 23.36 -17.24 -7.31
CA ALA A 143 23.28 -15.84 -6.88
C ALA A 143 23.74 -15.66 -5.43
N VAL A 144 23.35 -16.57 -4.54
CA VAL A 144 23.79 -16.60 -3.13
C VAL A 144 25.30 -16.82 -3.03
N ASP A 145 25.88 -17.74 -3.81
CA ASP A 145 27.32 -17.97 -3.79
C ASP A 145 28.11 -16.77 -4.31
N THR A 146 27.63 -16.12 -5.37
CA THR A 146 28.19 -14.85 -5.86
C THR A 146 28.16 -13.75 -4.78
N ILE A 147 27.07 -13.64 -4.03
CA ILE A 147 26.95 -12.69 -2.91
C ILE A 147 27.97 -13.02 -1.82
N LYS A 148 28.17 -14.30 -1.48
CA LYS A 148 29.17 -14.71 -0.48
C LYS A 148 30.58 -14.32 -0.92
N GLU A 149 30.91 -14.47 -2.20
CA GLU A 149 32.20 -14.03 -2.75
C GLU A 149 32.41 -12.52 -2.55
N TYR A 150 31.40 -11.70 -2.85
CA TYR A 150 31.45 -10.25 -2.59
C TYR A 150 31.61 -9.90 -1.10
N ILE A 151 30.98 -10.67 -0.20
CA ILE A 151 31.16 -10.50 1.24
C ILE A 151 32.60 -10.82 1.65
N LEU A 152 33.17 -11.93 1.15
CA LEU A 152 34.56 -12.33 1.43
C LEU A 152 35.59 -11.34 0.85
N ALA A 153 35.29 -10.73 -0.29
CA ALA A 153 36.11 -9.68 -0.89
C ALA A 153 36.04 -8.34 -0.13
N GLY A 154 35.06 -8.18 0.77
CA GLY A 154 34.84 -6.96 1.55
C GLY A 154 33.96 -5.91 0.87
N ASP A 155 33.29 -6.26 -0.23
CA ASP A 155 32.44 -5.33 -0.99
C ASP A 155 31.13 -4.99 -0.27
N CYS A 156 30.60 -5.94 0.52
CA CYS A 156 29.41 -5.75 1.33
C CYS A 156 29.44 -6.63 2.59
N MET A 157 28.62 -6.31 3.58
CA MET A 157 28.48 -7.15 4.78
C MET A 157 27.33 -8.16 4.66
N GLN A 158 26.26 -7.77 3.97
CA GLN A 158 25.06 -8.58 3.79
C GLN A 158 24.30 -8.09 2.56
N VAL A 159 23.70 -9.02 1.81
CA VAL A 159 22.73 -8.75 0.74
C VAL A 159 21.49 -9.60 0.98
N VAL A 160 20.32 -9.04 0.72
CA VAL A 160 19.03 -9.74 0.87
C VAL A 160 18.45 -10.01 -0.53
N PRO A 161 18.83 -11.11 -1.20
CA PRO A 161 18.21 -11.49 -2.45
C PRO A 161 16.75 -11.91 -2.21
N SER A 162 15.91 -11.74 -3.23
CA SER A 162 14.52 -12.15 -3.19
C SER A 162 14.13 -12.84 -4.49
N GLN A 163 13.09 -13.66 -4.43
CA GLN A 163 12.46 -14.28 -5.59
C GLN A 163 10.96 -14.08 -5.52
N ARG A 164 10.31 -13.96 -6.69
CA ARG A 164 8.85 -13.87 -6.77
C ARG A 164 8.27 -15.25 -6.98
N MET A 165 7.29 -15.59 -6.15
CA MET A 165 6.45 -16.77 -6.33
C MET A 165 5.03 -16.32 -6.67
N SER A 166 4.33 -17.09 -7.49
CA SER A 166 2.97 -16.74 -7.94
C SER A 166 2.11 -17.98 -8.07
N ILE A 167 0.82 -17.83 -7.76
CA ILE A 167 -0.20 -18.88 -7.91
C ILE A 167 -1.49 -18.21 -8.39
N ASP A 168 -2.32 -18.97 -9.10
CA ASP A 168 -3.65 -18.50 -9.48
C ASP A 168 -4.53 -18.42 -8.23
N PHE A 169 -5.05 -17.22 -7.96
CA PHE A 169 -5.92 -16.96 -6.81
C PHE A 169 -7.30 -16.51 -7.29
N LYS A 170 -8.35 -17.20 -6.83
CA LYS A 170 -9.73 -17.02 -7.32
C LYS A 170 -10.71 -16.45 -6.29
N ALA A 171 -10.35 -16.47 -5.01
CA ALA A 171 -11.21 -15.89 -3.97
C ALA A 171 -11.09 -14.36 -3.96
N ALA A 172 -11.95 -13.68 -3.21
CA ALA A 172 -11.84 -12.23 -3.07
C ALA A 172 -10.57 -11.89 -2.28
N PRO A 173 -9.80 -10.85 -2.66
CA PRO A 173 -8.58 -10.47 -1.94
C PRO A 173 -8.80 -10.18 -0.44
N ILE A 174 -9.98 -9.67 -0.07
CA ILE A 174 -10.32 -9.43 1.35
C ILE A 174 -10.46 -10.72 2.16
N ASP A 175 -10.72 -11.86 1.53
CA ASP A 175 -10.81 -13.14 2.22
C ASP A 175 -9.40 -13.74 2.48
N LEU A 176 -8.35 -13.18 1.85
CA LEU A 176 -6.95 -13.54 2.10
C LEU A 176 -6.31 -12.71 3.22
N TYR A 177 -6.76 -11.47 3.40
CA TYR A 177 -6.27 -10.54 4.42
C TYR A 177 -6.72 -10.98 5.82
#